data_AF-A0A2N3DMW2-F1
#
_entry.id   AF-A0A2N3DMW2-F1
#
_cell.length_a   1.000
_cell.length_b   1.000
_cell.length_c   1.000
_cell.angle_alpha   90.00
_cell.angle_beta   90.00
_cell.angle_gamma   90.00
#
_symmetry.space_group_name_H-M   'P 1'
#
loop_
_entity.id
_entity.type
_entity.pdbx_description
1 polymer ?
#
loop_
_entity_poly.entity_id
_entity_poly.type
_entity_poly.pdbx_seq_one_letter_code
_entity_poly.pdbx_strand_id
1 'polypeptide(L)'
;MFQSDLFPAGERLPSMPLAYAIGTRVAALLASGRHLIRTDISGLFAEETGVLDWGNAWTIDDYNNAIEIGALLWLRESSRIDLAMNVHEAAARFDWLE
;
A
#
# COMPACT_ATOMS: atom_id res chain seq x y z
N MET A 1 16.82 -42.27 -15.77
CA MET A 1 16.99 -41.25 -14.71
C MET A 1 16.66 -39.92 -15.37
N PHE A 2 15.46 -39.37 -15.11
CA PHE A 2 15.04 -38.10 -15.68
C PHE A 2 15.70 -36.98 -14.86
N GLN A 3 16.64 -36.23 -15.45
CA GLN A 3 17.06 -34.95 -14.91
C GLN A 3 16.01 -33.92 -15.34
N SER A 4 15.25 -33.41 -14.37
CA SER A 4 14.37 -32.26 -14.57
C SER A 4 15.18 -30.98 -14.44
N ASP A 5 15.57 -30.36 -15.55
CA ASP A 5 16.10 -28.99 -15.61
C ASP A 5 14.95 -27.94 -15.56
N LEU A 6 13.84 -28.26 -14.90
CA LEU A 6 12.57 -27.52 -15.01
C LEU A 6 12.43 -26.33 -14.06
N PHE A 7 13.33 -26.17 -13.10
CA PHE A 7 13.28 -25.04 -12.17
C PHE A 7 14.69 -24.46 -12.01
N PRO A 8 14.96 -23.26 -12.55
CA PRO A 8 16.23 -22.60 -12.28
C PRO A 8 16.33 -22.35 -10.77
N ALA A 9 17.37 -22.92 -10.16
CA ALA A 9 17.74 -22.64 -8.78
C ALA A 9 18.18 -21.16 -8.67
N GLY A 10 17.22 -20.26 -8.50
CA GLY A 10 17.49 -18.83 -8.45
C GLY A 10 16.32 -17.90 -8.73
N GLU A 11 15.06 -18.33 -8.53
CA GLU A 11 13.98 -17.35 -8.41
C GLU A 11 14.24 -16.53 -7.14
N ARG A 12 14.81 -15.33 -7.31
CA ARG A 12 14.57 -14.23 -6.36
C ARG A 12 13.06 -14.23 -6.15
N LEU A 13 12.63 -14.34 -4.88
CA LEU A 13 11.24 -14.06 -4.50
C LEU A 13 10.80 -12.83 -5.30
N PRO A 14 9.65 -12.87 -5.99
CA PRO A 14 9.20 -11.71 -6.75
C PRO A 14 9.24 -10.53 -5.80
N SER A 15 10.05 -9.52 -6.14
CA SER A 15 10.13 -8.30 -5.35
C SER A 15 8.70 -7.84 -5.13
N MET A 16 8.34 -7.59 -3.87
CA MET A 16 7.01 -7.10 -3.51
C MET A 16 6.63 -5.99 -4.49
N PRO A 17 5.46 -6.06 -5.15
CA PRO A 17 5.07 -5.05 -6.13
C PRO A 17 5.18 -3.66 -5.50
N LEU A 18 5.77 -2.70 -6.22
CA LEU A 18 6.05 -1.36 -5.70
C LEU A 18 4.81 -0.74 -5.03
N ALA A 19 3.66 -0.82 -5.70
CA ALA A 19 2.40 -0.32 -5.17
C ALA A 19 2.00 -0.97 -3.82
N TYR A 20 2.27 -2.27 -3.64
CA TYR A 20 1.97 -2.94 -2.37
C TYR A 20 2.96 -2.52 -1.26
N ALA A 21 4.25 -2.39 -1.59
CA ALA A 21 5.25 -1.90 -0.64
C ALA A 21 4.90 -0.49 -0.15
N ILE A 22 4.58 0.43 -1.06
CA ILE A 22 4.13 1.78 -0.72
C ILE A 22 2.79 1.74 0.03
N GLY A 23 1.82 0.93 -0.43
CA GLY A 23 0.52 0.79 0.23
C GLY A 23 0.61 0.32 1.68
N THR A 24 1.56 -0.58 1.98
CA THR A 24 1.84 -1.01 3.37
C THR A 24 2.31 0.17 4.24
N ARG A 25 3.18 1.02 3.69
CA ARG A 25 3.67 2.24 4.37
C ARG A 25 2.55 3.27 4.55
N VAL A 26 1.71 3.46 3.55
CA VAL A 26 0.50 4.30 3.63
C VAL A 26 -0.41 3.81 4.77
N ALA A 27 -0.71 2.51 4.82
CA ALA A 27 -1.56 1.93 5.87
C ALA A 27 -0.98 2.18 7.29
N ALA A 28 0.32 2.00 7.46
CA ALA A 28 0.99 2.26 8.75
C ALA A 28 0.93 3.73 9.16
N LEU A 29 1.12 4.66 8.22
CA LEU A 29 1.02 6.09 8.48
C LEU A 29 -0.42 6.50 8.84
N LEU A 30 -1.41 5.94 8.15
CA LEU A 30 -2.82 6.13 8.53
C LEU A 30 -3.11 5.55 9.91
N ALA A 31 -2.59 4.36 10.24
CA ALA A 31 -2.76 3.76 11.57
C ALA A 31 -2.13 4.60 12.69
N SER A 32 -1.12 5.43 12.37
CA SER A 32 -0.52 6.39 13.30
C SER A 32 -1.32 7.69 13.47
N GLY A 33 -2.46 7.84 12.79
CA GLY A 33 -3.30 9.04 12.81
C GLY A 33 -2.76 10.19 11.94
N ARG A 34 -1.87 9.89 10.99
CA ARG A 34 -1.31 10.92 10.09
C ARG A 34 -2.22 11.12 8.89
N HIS A 35 -2.58 12.38 8.63
CA HIS A 35 -3.19 12.78 7.36
C HIS A 35 -2.11 12.79 6.27
N LEU A 36 -2.38 12.11 5.16
CA LEU A 36 -1.47 12.03 4.03
C LEU A 36 -1.97 12.89 2.89
N ILE A 37 -1.12 13.80 2.43
CA ILE A 37 -1.35 14.53 1.18
C ILE A 37 -0.54 13.90 0.04
N ARG A 38 -0.83 14.32 -1.19
CA ARG A 38 -0.18 13.79 -2.40
C ARG A 38 1.35 13.79 -2.31
N THR A 39 1.94 14.86 -1.76
CA THR A 39 3.40 14.98 -1.63
C THR A 39 3.99 14.02 -0.60
N ASP A 40 3.26 13.67 0.47
CA ASP A 40 3.73 12.64 1.40
C ASP A 40 3.85 11.30 0.68
N ILE A 41 2.82 10.93 -0.10
CA ILE A 41 2.77 9.65 -0.82
C ILE A 41 3.83 9.61 -1.92
N SER A 42 3.98 10.68 -2.72
CA SER A 42 5.07 10.80 -3.70
C SER A 42 6.45 10.75 -3.04
N GLY A 43 6.59 11.25 -1.81
CA GLY A 43 7.81 11.10 -1.00
C GLY A 43 8.14 9.64 -0.71
N LEU A 44 7.15 8.80 -0.40
CA LEU A 44 7.35 7.36 -0.23
C LEU A 44 7.90 6.70 -1.50
N PHE A 45 7.37 7.08 -2.68
CA PHE A 45 7.89 6.60 -3.96
C PHE A 45 9.34 7.05 -4.19
N ALA A 46 9.67 8.29 -3.85
CA ALA A 46 11.04 8.81 -3.96
C ALA A 46 12.00 8.05 -3.04
N GLU A 47 11.57 7.69 -1.83
CA GLU A 47 12.39 6.91 -0.89
C GLU A 47 12.65 5.49 -1.37
N GLU A 48 11.66 4.82 -1.99
CA GLU A 48 11.83 3.46 -2.51
C GLU A 48 12.55 3.42 -3.87
N THR A 49 12.34 4.42 -4.73
CA THR A 49 12.80 4.39 -6.14
C THR A 49 13.93 5.38 -6.45
N GLY A 50 14.19 6.35 -5.56
CA GLY A 50 15.10 7.46 -5.80
C GLY A 50 14.53 8.56 -6.72
N VAL A 51 13.27 8.45 -7.18
CA VAL A 51 12.67 9.40 -8.14
C VAL A 51 11.36 9.97 -7.59
N LEU A 52 11.30 11.30 -7.50
CA LEU A 52 10.12 12.02 -7.00
C LEU A 52 9.01 12.17 -8.05
N ASP A 53 9.34 12.34 -9.31
CA ASP A 53 8.35 12.58 -10.37
C ASP A 53 7.90 11.27 -11.02
N TRP A 54 6.59 11.18 -11.27
CA TRP A 54 6.00 10.06 -12.00
C TRP A 54 6.43 10.07 -13.48
N GLY A 55 6.38 8.91 -14.13
CA GLY A 55 6.69 8.74 -15.55
C GLY A 55 8.10 8.21 -15.83
N ASN A 56 8.88 7.91 -14.79
CA ASN A 56 10.17 7.23 -14.91
C ASN A 56 10.18 5.94 -14.08
N ALA A 57 10.45 6.03 -12.77
CA ALA A 57 10.57 4.85 -11.91
C ALA A 57 9.23 4.33 -11.36
N TRP A 58 8.17 5.14 -11.47
CA TRP A 58 6.80 4.79 -11.07
C TRP A 58 5.79 5.58 -11.90
N THR A 59 4.57 5.09 -11.97
CA THR A 59 3.49 5.62 -12.79
C THR A 59 2.34 6.15 -11.92
N ILE A 60 1.40 6.87 -12.54
CA ILE A 60 0.16 7.28 -11.86
C ILE A 60 -0.64 6.04 -11.41
N ASP A 61 -0.60 4.95 -12.17
CA ASP A 61 -1.28 3.71 -11.79
C ASP A 61 -0.65 3.09 -10.54
N ASP A 62 0.68 3.10 -10.41
CA ASP A 62 1.35 2.64 -9.20
C ASP A 62 0.92 3.45 -7.97
N TYR A 63 0.78 4.76 -8.12
CA TYR A 63 0.31 5.66 -7.06
C TYR A 63 -1.13 5.39 -6.65
N ASN A 64 -2.03 5.26 -7.62
CA ASN A 64 -3.44 4.97 -7.34
C ASN A 64 -3.59 3.59 -6.69
N ASN A 65 -2.91 2.58 -7.23
CA ASN A 65 -2.88 1.23 -6.66
C ASN A 65 -2.33 1.23 -5.24
N ALA A 66 -1.26 2.00 -4.96
CA ALA A 66 -0.70 2.09 -3.62
C ALA A 66 -1.68 2.70 -2.60
N ILE A 67 -2.42 3.74 -3.00
CA ILE A 67 -3.46 4.35 -2.16
C ILE A 67 -4.57 3.35 -1.88
N GLU A 68 -5.09 2.69 -2.91
CA GLU A 68 -6.18 1.71 -2.77
C GLU A 68 -5.76 0.55 -1.87
N ILE A 69 -4.58 -0.02 -2.12
CA ILE A 69 -4.01 -1.08 -1.28
C ILE A 69 -3.84 -0.58 0.16
N GLY A 70 -3.28 0.61 0.36
CA GLY A 70 -3.06 1.17 1.69
C GLY A 70 -4.36 1.40 2.46
N ALA A 71 -5.40 1.90 1.79
CA ALA A 71 -6.73 2.07 2.36
C ALA A 71 -7.34 0.71 2.76
N LEU A 72 -7.25 -0.30 1.89
CA LEU A 72 -7.76 -1.64 2.18
C LEU A 72 -7.03 -2.31 3.34
N LEU A 73 -5.70 -2.17 3.41
CA LEU A 73 -4.90 -2.70 4.51
C LEU A 73 -5.25 -1.99 5.83
N TRP A 74 -5.37 -0.66 5.82
CA TRP A 74 -5.79 0.09 7.01
C TRP A 74 -7.20 -0.29 7.46
N LEU A 75 -8.15 -0.42 6.52
CA LEU A 75 -9.50 -0.88 6.81
C LEU A 75 -9.50 -2.26 7.49
N ARG A 76 -8.76 -3.21 6.92
CA ARG A 76 -8.66 -4.57 7.43
C ARG A 76 -8.04 -4.64 8.83
N GLU A 77 -7.01 -3.83 9.10
CA GLU A 77 -6.14 -4.04 10.27
C GLU A 77 -6.31 -3.00 11.38
N SER A 78 -6.78 -1.79 11.04
CA SER A 78 -6.72 -0.62 11.94
C SER A 78 -8.04 0.13 12.10
N SER A 79 -8.99 0.01 11.16
CA SER A 79 -10.30 0.70 11.29
C SER A 79 -11.12 0.21 12.49
N ARG A 80 -10.88 -1.04 12.90
CA ARG A 80 -11.69 -1.80 13.86
C ARG A 80 -13.19 -1.71 13.55
N ILE A 81 -13.52 -1.75 12.26
CA ILE A 81 -14.88 -1.92 11.75
C ILE A 81 -15.16 -3.43 11.67
N ASP A 82 -16.31 -3.84 12.18
CA ASP A 82 -16.79 -5.22 12.13
C ASP A 82 -18.15 -5.29 11.43
N LEU A 83 -18.57 -6.50 11.04
CA LEU A 83 -19.81 -6.70 10.28
C LEU A 83 -21.10 -6.46 11.09
N ALA A 84 -21.02 -6.43 12.42
CA ALA A 84 -22.14 -6.16 13.31
C ALA A 84 -22.26 -4.66 13.68
N MET A 85 -21.19 -3.88 13.42
CA MET A 85 -21.14 -2.44 13.65
C MET A 85 -22.17 -1.71 12.79
N ASN A 86 -22.89 -0.76 13.40
CA ASN A 86 -23.84 0.05 12.65
C ASN A 86 -23.12 1.15 11.84
N VAL A 87 -23.82 1.71 10.85
CA VAL A 87 -23.26 2.72 9.93
C VAL A 87 -22.74 3.96 10.66
N HIS A 88 -23.39 4.39 11.74
CA HIS A 88 -22.98 5.60 12.47
C HIS A 88 -21.68 5.39 13.24
N GLU A 89 -21.54 4.24 13.90
CA GLU A 89 -20.29 3.84 14.57
C GLU A 89 -19.14 3.64 13.57
N ALA A 90 -19.43 3.05 12.41
CA ALA A 90 -18.44 2.91 11.34
C ALA A 90 -18.01 4.28 10.80
N ALA A 91 -18.96 5.20 10.54
CA ALA A 91 -18.69 6.56 10.09
C ALA A 91 -17.74 7.30 11.04
N ALA A 92 -17.99 7.21 12.35
CA ALA A 92 -17.14 7.86 13.38
C ALA A 92 -15.66 7.39 13.36
N ARG A 93 -15.35 6.23 12.76
CA ARG A 93 -13.97 5.77 12.58
C ARG A 93 -13.24 6.46 11.42
N PHE A 94 -13.99 7.10 10.53
CA PHE A 94 -13.48 7.86 9.40
C PHE A 94 -13.44 9.36 9.65
N ASP A 95 -14.04 9.89 10.73
CA ASP A 95 -14.10 11.34 11.01
C ASP A 95 -12.73 12.04 11.01
N TRP A 96 -11.68 11.32 11.38
CA TRP A 96 -10.32 11.87 11.39
C TRP A 96 -9.63 11.78 10.02
N LEU A 97 -10.21 11.12 9.01
CA LEU A 97 -9.65 11.02 7.66
C LEU A 97 -10.11 12.17 6.74
N GLU A 98 -11.18 12.86 7.11
CA GLU A 98 -11.69 14.07 6.42
C GLU A 98 -10.88 15.33 6.76
#